data_AF-A0A2M7X870-F1
#
_entry.id   AF-A0A2M7X870-F1
#
_cell.length_a   1.000
_cell.length_b   1.000
_cell.length_c   1.000
_cell.angle_alpha   90.00
_cell.angle_beta   90.00
_cell.angle_gamma   90.00
#
_symmetry.space_group_name_H-M   'P 1'
#
loop_
_entity.id
_entity.type
_entity.pdbx_description
1 polymer ?
#
loop_
_entity_poly.entity_id
_entity_poly.type
_entity_poly.pdbx_seq_one_letter_code
_entity_poly.pdbx_strand_id
1 'polypeptide(L)' 'MVAKDLVLAFSGGLDTSFCVPWLQEQGYAVHTVFADSGGVDAEERAYIEQRAVELGAAS' A
#
# COMPACT_ATOMS: atom_id res chain seq x y z
N MET A 1 -11.88 15.26 12.77
CA MET A 1 -11.13 14.24 13.53
C MET A 1 -9.84 14.00 12.75
N VAL A 2 -8.70 13.87 13.43
CA VAL A 2 -7.43 13.55 12.74
C VAL A 2 -7.47 12.06 12.40
N ALA A 3 -7.24 11.71 11.13
CA ALA A 3 -7.16 10.31 10.71
C ALA A 3 -6.01 9.63 11.46
N LYS A 4 -6.20 8.38 11.88
CA LYS A 4 -5.15 7.63 12.57
C LYS A 4 -4.21 7.02 11.53
N ASP A 5 -2.91 7.18 11.73
CA ASP A 5 -1.91 6.59 10.84
C ASP A 5 -1.87 5.07 11.00
N LEU A 6 -1.82 4.36 9.87
CA LEU A 6 -1.69 2.91 9.79
C LEU A 6 -0.64 2.57 8.74
N VAL A 7 0.33 1.73 9.11
CA VAL A 7 1.33 1.20 8.18
C VAL A 7 0.91 -0.21 7.74
N LEU A 8 0.74 -0.40 6.44
CA LEU A 8 0.35 -1.67 5.82
C LEU A 8 1.56 -2.28 5.09
N ALA A 9 1.90 -3.53 5.44
CA ALA A 9 2.79 -4.32 4.61
C ALA A 9 2.08 -4.62 3.27
N PHE A 10 2.63 -4.10 2.18
CA PHE A 10 1.96 -4.04 0.90
C PHE A 10 2.78 -4.74 -0.18
N SER A 11 2.24 -5.81 -0.78
CA SER A 11 2.90 -6.59 -1.82
C SER A 11 2.44 -6.25 -3.24
N GLY A 12 1.45 -5.36 -3.39
CA GLY A 12 0.78 -5.11 -4.68
C GLY A 12 -0.24 -6.17 -5.09
N GLY A 13 -0.33 -7.29 -4.35
CA GLY A 13 -1.32 -8.34 -4.60
C GLY A 13 -2.76 -7.91 -4.33
N LEU A 14 -3.72 -8.74 -4.72
CA LEU A 14 -5.16 -8.48 -4.59
C LEU A 14 -5.56 -8.10 -3.15
N ASP A 15 -5.14 -8.88 -2.17
CA ASP A 15 -5.57 -8.72 -0.78
C ASP A 15 -5.07 -7.38 -0.20
N THR A 16 -3.77 -7.10 -0.33
CA THR A 16 -3.19 -5.84 0.15
C THR A 16 -3.70 -4.64 -0.64
N SER A 17 -3.98 -4.80 -1.94
CA SER A 17 -4.60 -3.77 -2.79
C SER A 17 -6.02 -3.44 -2.36
N PHE A 18 -6.80 -4.43 -1.94
CA PHE A 18 -8.14 -4.22 -1.41
C PHE A 18 -8.11 -3.52 -0.04
N CYS A 19 -7.14 -3.86 0.81
CA CYS A 19 -7.03 -3.28 2.15
C CYS A 19 -6.82 -1.76 2.15
N VAL A 20 -6.12 -1.19 1.16
CA VAL A 20 -5.84 0.26 1.12
C VAL A 20 -7.14 1.09 1.10
N PRO A 21 -8.02 1.01 0.07
CA PRO A 21 -9.26 1.78 0.06
C PRO A 21 -10.19 1.39 1.20
N TRP A 22 -10.26 0.11 1.56
CA TRP A 22 -11.12 -0.34 2.66
C TRP A 22 -10.73 0.28 4.01
N LEU A 23 -9.43 0.36 4.33
CA LEU A 23 -8.94 1.00 5.56
C LEU A 23 -9.11 2.53 5.51
N GLN A 24 -9.00 3.15 4.34
CA GLN A 24 -9.31 4.56 4.19
C GLN A 24 -10.80 4.85 4.47
N GLU A 25 -11.71 3.98 4.01
CA GLU A 25 -13.14 4.06 4.34
C GLU A 25 -13.39 3.91 5.85
N GLN A 26 -12.52 3.21 6.58
CA GLN A 26 -12.56 3.14 8.05
C GLN A 26 -11.95 4.38 8.74
N GLY A 27 -11.44 5.35 7.99
CA GLY A 27 -10.91 6.62 8.49
C GLY A 27 -9.42 6.61 8.83
N TYR A 28 -8.64 5.66 8.30
CA TYR A 28 -7.18 5.62 8.48
C TYR A 28 -6.45 6.41 7.39
N ALA A 29 -5.31 7.02 7.77
CA ALA A 29 -4.28 7.44 6.83
C ALA A 29 -3.36 6.24 6.60
N VAL A 30 -3.48 5.60 5.42
CA VAL A 30 -2.78 4.36 5.13
C VAL A 30 -1.44 4.66 4.47
N HIS A 31 -0.36 4.27 5.12
CA HIS A 31 1.00 4.28 4.59
C HIS A 31 1.39 2.86 4.19
N THR A 32 2.09 2.68 3.08
CA THR A 32 2.46 1.34 2.60
C THR A 32 3.95 1.09 2.73
N VAL A 33 4.33 -0.15 3.04
CA VAL A 33 5.72 -0.59 3.05
C VAL A 33 5.83 -1.89 2.28
N PHE A 34 6.67 -1.90 1.26
CA PHE A 34 7.10 -3.11 0.58
C PHE A 34 8.52 -3.49 1.03
N ALA A 35 8.72 -4.77 1.32
CA ALA A 35 10.02 -5.32 1.70
C ALA A 35 10.51 -6.27 0.60
N ASP A 36 11.56 -5.88 -0.11
CA ASP A 36 12.22 -6.74 -1.09
C ASP A 36 13.11 -7.77 -0.38
N SER A 37 12.67 -9.02 -0.37
CA SER A 37 13.43 -10.16 0.19
C SER A 37 14.29 -10.89 -0.86
N GLY A 38 14.40 -10.34 -2.07
CA GLY A 38 14.94 -11.00 -3.25
C GLY A 38 13.85 -11.68 -4.09
N GLY A 39 14.05 -11.72 -5.40
CA GLY A 39 13.11 -12.32 -6.36
C GLY A 39 12.18 -11.35 -7.05
N VAL A 40 12.32 -10.04 -6.80
CA VAL A 40 11.52 -8.98 -7.40
C VAL A 40 12.40 -8.09 -8.25
N ASP A 41 12.04 -7.93 -9.53
CA ASP A 41 12.80 -7.09 -10.46
C ASP A 41 12.41 -5.61 -10.34
N ALA A 42 13.03 -4.76 -11.16
CA ALA A 42 12.77 -3.32 -11.11
C ALA A 42 11.37 -2.94 -11.61
N GLU A 43 10.81 -3.70 -12.56
CA GLU A 43 9.48 -3.45 -13.11
C GLU A 43 8.41 -3.81 -12.07
N GLU A 44 8.57 -4.92 -11.37
CA GLU A 44 7.66 -5.35 -10.32
C GLU A 44 7.70 -4.41 -9.12
N ARG A 45 8.88 -3.92 -8.70
CA ARG A 45 8.98 -2.86 -7.68
C ARG A 45 8.24 -1.59 -8.08
N ALA A 46 8.42 -1.14 -9.32
CA ALA A 46 7.74 0.04 -9.84
C ALA A 46 6.22 -0.17 -9.91
N TYR A 47 5.77 -1.37 -10.28
CA TYR A 47 4.36 -1.75 -10.28
C TYR A 47 3.76 -1.66 -8.87
N ILE A 48 4.44 -2.21 -7.86
CA ILE A 48 3.96 -2.20 -6.47
C ILE A 48 3.84 -0.76 -5.96
N GLU A 49 4.86 0.08 -6.18
CA GLU A 49 4.86 1.49 -5.80
C GLU A 49 3.72 2.25 -6.50
N GLN A 50 3.61 2.12 -7.83
CA GLN A 50 2.55 2.77 -8.60
C GLN A 50 1.17 2.32 -8.13
N ARG A 51 1.01 1.02 -7.82
CA ARG A 51 -0.26 0.49 -7.35
C ARG A 51 -0.68 1.07 -6.01
N ALA A 52 0.26 1.25 -5.08
CA ALA A 52 -0.02 1.89 -3.80
C ALA A 52 -0.49 3.35 -3.97
N VAL A 53 0.17 4.10 -4.86
CA VAL A 53 -0.20 5.48 -5.20
C VAL A 53 -1.58 5.55 -5.86
N GLU A 54 -1.87 4.69 -6.83
CA GLU A 54 -3.18 4.61 -7.50
C GLU A 54 -4.32 4.34 -6.53
N LEU A 55 -4.08 3.55 -5.48
CA LEU A 55 -5.05 3.23 -4.43
C LEU A 55 -5.14 4.29 -3.34
N GLY A 56 -4.30 5.33 -3.40
CA GLY A 56 -4.37 6.49 -2.52
C GLY A 56 -3.54 6.39 -1.24
N ALA A 57 -2.51 5.53 -1.19
CA ALA A 57 -1.59 5.50 -0.05
C ALA A 57 -1.05 6.90 0.26
N ALA A 58 -0.96 7.25 1.55
CA ALA A 58 -0.51 8.55 2.03
C ALA A 58 1.01 8.72 1.90
N SER A 59 1.76 7.61 2.01
CA SER A 59 3.18 7.51 1.67
C SER A 59 3.61 6.07 1.41
#